data_AF-A0A9Q0BN92-F1
#
_entry.id   AF-A0A9Q0BN92-F1
#
_cell.length_a   1.000
_cell.length_b   1.000
_cell.length_c   1.000
_cell.angle_alpha   90.00
_cell.angle_beta   90.00
_cell.angle_gamma   90.00
#
_symmetry.space_group_name_H-M   'P 1'
#
loop_
_entity.id
_entity.type
_entity.pdbx_description
1 polymer ?
#
loop_
_entity_poly.entity_id
_entity_poly.type
_entity_poly.pdbx_seq_one_letter_code
_entity_poly.pdbx_strand_id
1 'polypeptide(L)'
;MTEGGEIFNLWAQPPVDLYIKIYLFNITNAKAFLAGRELLNVEQVGPYVYKEVMTHKNITFNENNTMSSTPSHPLVWQDQMSEGRREDDEVIMLNIAMLVSTYFY
;
A
#
# COMPACT_ATOMS: atom_id res chain seq x y z
N MET A 1 1.85 -28.44 6.55
CA MET A 1 1.13 -28.22 5.28
C MET A 1 1.74 -29.15 4.24
N THR A 2 0.92 -29.87 3.49
CA THR A 2 1.37 -30.81 2.45
C THR A 2 1.08 -30.24 1.07
N GLU A 3 1.94 -30.53 0.11
CA GLU A 3 1.72 -30.16 -1.29
C GLU A 3 0.36 -30.67 -1.79
N GLY A 4 -0.40 -29.81 -2.46
CA GLY A 4 -1.74 -30.12 -2.97
C GLY A 4 -2.85 -30.25 -1.91
N GLY A 5 -2.54 -30.09 -0.62
CA GLY A 5 -3.53 -30.10 0.45
C GLY A 5 -4.46 -28.88 0.42
N GLU A 6 -5.68 -29.00 0.95
CA GLU A 6 -6.65 -27.90 1.01
C GLU A 6 -6.08 -26.66 1.73
N ILE A 7 -5.48 -26.87 2.91
CA ILE A 7 -4.84 -25.80 3.69
C ILE A 7 -3.70 -25.13 2.90
N PHE A 8 -2.98 -25.91 2.09
CA PHE A 8 -1.92 -25.38 1.23
C PHE A 8 -2.49 -24.47 0.14
N ASN A 9 -3.56 -24.89 -0.53
CA ASN A 9 -4.21 -24.10 -1.57
C ASN A 9 -4.79 -22.79 -1.02
N LEU A 10 -5.43 -22.85 0.15
CA LEU A 10 -5.94 -21.65 0.85
C LEU A 10 -4.83 -20.67 1.24
N TRP A 11 -3.65 -21.17 1.62
CA TRP A 11 -2.50 -20.31 1.90
C TRP A 11 -1.85 -19.76 0.63
N ALA A 12 -1.74 -20.58 -0.41
CA ALA A 12 -1.11 -20.20 -1.68
C ALA A 12 -1.94 -19.14 -2.42
N GLN A 13 -3.26 -19.28 -2.41
CA GLN A 13 -4.21 -18.32 -2.98
C GLN A 13 -5.48 -18.24 -2.11
N PRO A 14 -5.49 -17.35 -1.11
CA PRO A 14 -6.64 -17.16 -0.24
C PRO A 14 -7.89 -16.71 -1.04
N PRO A 15 -9.06 -17.34 -0.85
CA PRO A 15 -10.29 -16.98 -1.55
C PRO A 15 -11.00 -15.80 -0.89
N VAL A 16 -10.26 -14.72 -0.61
CA VAL A 16 -10.78 -13.51 0.04
C VAL A 16 -10.39 -12.28 -0.76
N ASP A 17 -11.29 -11.30 -0.74
CA ASP A 17 -11.03 -9.99 -1.33
C ASP A 17 -10.46 -9.06 -0.26
N LEU A 18 -9.20 -8.66 -0.43
CA LEU A 18 -8.54 -7.68 0.41
C LEU A 18 -8.61 -6.31 -0.25
N TYR A 19 -9.07 -5.31 0.50
CA TYR A 19 -9.16 -3.93 0.03
C TYR A 19 -8.28 -3.02 0.88
N ILE A 20 -7.41 -2.27 0.22
CA ILE A 20 -6.58 -1.24 0.83
C ILE A 20 -7.25 0.10 0.58
N LYS A 21 -7.54 0.84 1.65
CA LYS A 21 -8.06 2.21 1.60
C LYS A 21 -6.96 3.17 2.01
N ILE A 22 -6.50 4.00 1.08
CA ILE A 22 -5.45 4.98 1.31
C ILE A 22 -6.11 6.34 1.57
N TYR A 23 -5.68 6.99 2.65
CA TYR A 23 -6.04 8.35 2.99
C TYR A 23 -4.77 9.18 3.11
N LEU A 24 -4.70 10.28 2.37
CA LEU A 24 -3.54 11.18 2.33
C LEU A 24 -3.85 12.47 3.07
N PHE A 25 -2.83 13.14 3.59
CA PHE A 25 -2.95 14.46 4.19
C PHE A 25 -2.41 15.52 3.22
N ASN A 26 -3.33 16.21 2.55
CA ASN A 26 -3.02 17.32 1.66
C ASN A 26 -2.63 18.57 2.46
N ILE A 27 -1.47 19.15 2.18
CA ILE A 27 -1.00 20.37 2.83
C ILE A 27 -1.63 21.59 2.16
N THR A 28 -2.36 22.41 2.93
CA THR A 28 -3.10 23.56 2.38
C THR A 28 -2.36 24.89 2.51
N ASN A 29 -1.33 24.98 3.35
CA ASN A 29 -0.61 26.24 3.61
C ASN A 29 0.93 26.12 3.51
N ALA A 30 1.44 25.26 2.61
CA ALA A 30 2.87 24.93 2.49
C ALA A 30 3.80 26.16 2.46
N LYS A 31 3.46 27.21 1.70
CA LYS A 31 4.27 28.44 1.60
C LYS A 31 4.35 29.21 2.93
N ALA A 32 3.25 29.30 3.67
CA ALA A 32 3.20 30.01 4.95
C ALA A 32 3.95 29.23 6.04
N PHE A 33 3.79 27.91 6.04
CA PHE A 33 4.53 27.01 6.93
C PHE A 33 6.04 27.10 6.72
N LEU A 34 6.51 27.00 5.47
CA LEU A 34 7.94 27.11 5.15
C LEU A 34 8.53 28.49 5.48
N ALA A 35 7.70 29.54 5.46
CA ALA A 35 8.10 30.88 5.85
C ALA A 35 8.04 31.12 7.38
N GLY A 36 7.68 30.11 8.19
CA GLY A 36 7.58 30.22 9.65
C GLY A 36 6.43 31.10 10.15
N ARG A 37 5.42 31.38 9.31
CA ARG A 37 4.31 32.29 9.64
C ARG A 37 3.11 31.59 10.25
N GLU A 38 2.91 30.34 9.87
CA GLU A 38 1.76 29.53 10.28
C GLU A 38 2.22 28.12 10.66
N LEU A 39 1.46 27.47 11.54
CA LEU A 39 1.59 26.02 11.75
C LEU A 39 1.09 25.27 10.52
N LEU A 40 1.61 24.06 10.32
CA LEU A 40 1.21 23.22 9.19
C LEU A 40 -0.28 22.91 9.26
N ASN A 41 -1.01 23.23 8.20
CA ASN A 41 -2.41 22.87 8.04
C ASN A 41 -2.56 21.78 6.98
N VAL A 42 -3.34 20.76 7.31
CA VAL A 42 -3.58 19.60 6.45
C VAL A 42 -5.05 19.24 6.38
N GLU A 43 -5.45 18.71 5.23
CA GLU A 43 -6.79 18.17 5.00
C GLU A 43 -6.66 16.71 4.54
N GLN A 44 -7.46 15.82 5.15
CA GLN A 44 -7.49 14.42 4.72
C GLN A 44 -8.21 14.31 3.37
N VAL A 45 -7.61 13.59 2.42
CA VAL A 45 -8.17 13.27 1.11
C VAL A 45 -8.14 11.76 0.87
N GLY A 46 -9.22 11.23 0.28
CA GLY A 46 -9.43 9.81 0.07
C GLY A 46 -10.91 9.44 0.25
N PRO A 47 -11.25 8.14 0.21
CA PRO A 47 -10.33 7.02 0.06
C PRO A 47 -9.85 6.82 -1.40
N TYR A 48 -8.59 6.44 -1.58
CA TYR A 48 -8.09 5.81 -2.80
C TYR A 48 -8.06 4.30 -2.56
N VAL A 49 -8.90 3.55 -3.26
CA VAL A 49 -9.14 2.13 -2.94
C VAL A 49 -8.53 1.21 -3.97
N TYR A 50 -7.79 0.22 -3.48
CA TYR A 50 -7.20 -0.84 -4.29
C TYR A 50 -7.65 -2.21 -3.76
N LYS A 51 -7.91 -3.15 -4.66
CA LYS A 51 -8.01 -4.57 -4.34
C LYS A 51 -6.63 -5.19 -4.42
N GLU A 52 -6.19 -5.80 -3.35
CA GLU A 52 -4.93 -6.53 -3.27
C GLU A 52 -5.16 -8.00 -3.61
N VAL A 53 -4.42 -8.53 -4.58
CA VAL A 53 -4.48 -9.95 -4.95
C VAL A 53 -3.29 -10.67 -4.34
N MET A 54 -3.49 -11.33 -3.20
CA MET A 54 -2.43 -12.03 -2.49
C MET A 54 -2.18 -13.43 -3.06
N THR A 55 -0.95 -13.70 -3.49
CA THR A 55 -0.52 -15.02 -3.97
C THR A 55 0.89 -15.38 -3.51
N HIS A 56 1.14 -16.66 -3.25
CA HIS A 56 2.50 -17.19 -3.05
C HIS A 56 2.94 -17.96 -4.30
N LYS A 57 4.06 -17.55 -4.90
CA LYS A 57 4.64 -18.13 -6.13
C LYS A 57 5.94 -18.87 -5.81
N ASN A 58 6.44 -19.66 -6.77
CA ASN A 58 7.72 -20.37 -6.70
C ASN A 58 7.90 -21.18 -5.41
N ILE A 59 6.85 -21.93 -5.05
CA ILE A 59 6.80 -22.66 -3.79
C ILE A 59 7.72 -23.88 -3.87
N THR A 60 8.59 -24.04 -2.87
CA THR A 60 9.48 -25.20 -2.72
C THR A 60 9.34 -25.77 -1.33
N PHE A 61 9.06 -27.08 -1.23
CA PHE A 61 9.09 -27.81 0.03
C PHE A 61 10.51 -28.33 0.27
N ASN A 62 11.10 -27.96 1.41
CA ASN A 62 12.47 -28.29 1.75
C ASN A 62 12.53 -29.55 2.63
N GLU A 63 13.63 -30.29 2.58
CA GLU A 63 13.84 -31.53 3.35
C GLU A 63 13.82 -31.30 4.87
N ASN A 64 14.12 -30.08 5.32
CA ASN A 64 14.11 -29.69 6.73
C ASN A 64 12.71 -29.28 7.25
N ASN A 65 11.64 -29.71 6.58
CA ASN A 65 10.24 -29.38 6.90
C ASN A 65 9.91 -27.88 6.85
N THR A 66 10.66 -27.11 6.06
CA THR A 66 10.33 -25.71 5.77
C THR A 66 9.80 -25.56 4.35
N MET A 67 9.29 -24.37 4.04
CA MET A 67 8.79 -24.03 2.72
C MET A 67 9.32 -22.65 2.32
N SER A 68 9.79 -22.54 1.09
CA SER A 68 10.24 -21.29 0.49
C SER A 68 9.23 -20.83 -0.56
N SER A 69 8.95 -19.53 -0.63
CA SER A 69 8.03 -18.96 -1.62
C SER A 69 8.33 -17.48 -1.87
N THR A 70 7.81 -16.95 -2.97
CA THR A 70 7.84 -15.53 -3.31
C THR A 70 6.43 -14.97 -3.18
N PRO A 71 6.14 -14.11 -2.18
CA PRO A 71 4.85 -13.45 -2.09
C PRO A 71 4.66 -12.44 -3.23
N SER A 72 3.43 -12.30 -3.71
CA SER A 72 3.05 -11.39 -4.78
C SER A 72 1.72 -10.74 -4.43
N HIS A 73 1.73 -9.40 -4.39
CA HIS A 73 0.64 -8.55 -3.93
C HIS A 73 0.33 -7.42 -4.93
N PRO A 74 -0.06 -7.73 -6.19
CA PRO A 74 -0.49 -6.70 -7.13
C PRO A 74 -1.75 -5.98 -6.63
N LEU A 75 -1.79 -4.67 -6.88
CA LEU A 75 -2.90 -3.79 -6.54
C LEU A 75 -3.73 -3.50 -7.79
N VAL A 76 -5.06 -3.56 -7.64
CA VAL A 76 -6.02 -3.29 -8.71
C VAL A 76 -6.93 -2.15 -8.28
N TRP A 77 -6.90 -1.03 -9.01
CA TRP A 77 -7.72 0.15 -8.73
C TRP A 77 -9.21 -0.18 -8.62
N GLN A 78 -9.89 0.40 -7.62
CA GLN A 78 -11.33 0.23 -7.37
C GLN A 78 -12.06 1.56 -7.45
N ASP A 79 -12.44 1.94 -8.67
CA ASP A 79 -13.10 3.21 -8.99
C ASP A 79 -14.38 3.44 -8.16
N GLN A 80 -15.28 2.46 -8.14
CA GLN A 80 -16.57 2.55 -7.44
C GLN A 80 -16.43 2.71 -5.91
N MET A 81 -15.30 2.29 -5.34
CA MET A 81 -15.05 2.36 -3.90
C MET A 81 -14.23 3.59 -3.51
N SER A 82 -13.73 4.35 -4.49
CA SER A 82 -12.83 5.48 -4.28
C SER A 82 -13.57 6.83 -4.25
N GLU A 83 -14.89 6.84 -4.09
CA GLU A 83 -15.70 8.05 -3.87
C GLU A 83 -15.45 9.18 -4.91
N GLY A 84 -15.20 8.80 -6.17
CA GLY A 84 -14.93 9.75 -7.26
C GLY A 84 -13.50 10.31 -7.30
N ARG A 85 -12.61 9.84 -6.41
CA ARG A 85 -11.16 10.08 -6.49
C ARG A 85 -10.56 9.40 -7.70
N ARG A 86 -9.42 9.90 -8.14
CA ARG A 86 -8.66 9.32 -9.25
C ARG A 86 -7.21 9.07 -8.84
N GLU A 87 -6.57 8.10 -9.48
CA GLU A 87 -5.15 7.81 -9.24
C GLU A 87 -4.22 8.99 -9.61
N ASP A 88 -4.70 9.92 -10.42
CA ASP A 88 -4.00 11.12 -10.85
C ASP A 88 -4.47 12.40 -10.13
N ASP A 89 -5.18 12.28 -9.00
CA ASP A 89 -5.50 13.43 -8.15
C ASP A 89 -4.22 14.09 -7.63
N GLU A 90 -4.12 15.41 -7.77
CA GLU A 90 -2.99 16.18 -7.26
C GLU A 90 -3.10 16.38 -5.75
N VAL A 91 -2.03 16.04 -5.03
CA VAL A 91 -1.94 16.22 -3.57
C VAL A 91 -0.59 16.85 -3.22
N ILE A 92 -0.61 17.92 -2.43
CA ILE A 92 0.60 18.55 -1.92
C ILE A 92 1.01 17.84 -0.63
N MET A 93 2.17 17.19 -0.65
CA MET A 93 2.71 16.45 0.49
C MET A 93 4.18 16.82 0.75
N LEU A 94 4.71 16.29 1.84
CA LEU A 94 6.12 16.38 2.18
C LEU A 94 6.97 15.76 1.06
N ASN A 95 8.12 16.37 0.76
CA ASN A 95 9.11 15.77 -0.13
C ASN A 95 9.84 14.63 0.61
N ILE A 96 9.35 13.40 0.45
CA ILE A 96 9.88 12.22 1.15
C ILE A 96 11.34 11.96 0.77
N ALA A 97 11.71 12.10 -0.51
CA ALA A 97 13.08 11.85 -0.96
C ALA A 97 14.11 12.75 -0.25
N MET A 98 13.78 14.04 -0.09
CA MET A 98 14.63 15.01 0.61
C MET A 98 14.74 14.71 2.11
N LEU A 99 13.64 14.30 2.75
CA LEU A 99 13.64 13.94 4.17
C LEU A 99 14.55 12.74 4.41
N VAL A 100 14.36 11.67 3.63
CA VAL A 100 15.14 10.43 3.77
C VAL A 100 16.62 10.67 3.51
N SER A 101 16.99 11.52 2.53
CA SER A 101 18.41 11.84 2.30
C SER A 101 19.07 12.53 3.48
N THR A 102 18.33 13.32 4.26
CA THR A 102 18.89 14.05 5.40
C THR A 102 19.11 13.14 6.62
N TYR A 103 18.40 12.01 6.70
CA TYR A 103 18.52 11.04 7.80
C TYR A 103 19.71 10.07 7.67
N PHE A 104 20.27 9.91 6.46
CA PHE A 104 21.37 8.97 6.20
C PHE A 104 22.77 9.62 6.21
N TYR A 105 22.89 10.84 6.73
CA TYR A 105 24.15 11.54 6.98
C TYR A 105 24.32 11.88 8.46
#